data_AF-A0A2V7TMW8-F1
#
_entry.id   AF-A0A2V7TMW8-F1
#
_cell.length_a   1.000
_cell.length_b   1.000
_cell.length_c   1.000
_cell.angle_alpha   90.00
_cell.angle_beta   90.00
_cell.angle_gamma   90.00
#
_symmetry.space_group_name_H-M   'P 1'
#
loop_
_entity.id
_entity.type
_entity.pdbx_description
1 polymer ?
#
loop_
_entity_poly.entity_id
_entity_poly.type
_entity_poly.pdbx_seq_one_letter_code
_entity_poly.pdbx_strand_id
1 'polypeptide(L)'
;CHQAGSDAKLTDGGRKVYGGDGITPDYCVEPTAPSKFMAYLQARQAFIGFSRSYSASETSGVADIAGTGRRSGVTSGKVKLISKDFQVDEKVLADFNAYLDSRKLKHTPEDLAANHEAISRLILEEILRQVYGEGEARRRTLAWDPQVQKALSLVPKAEELLKEPQRFIAEYEAEEKAAASRPQ
;
A
#
# COMPACT_ATOMS: atom_id res chain seq x y z
N CYS A 1 1.69 19.21 1.58
CA CYS A 1 1.39 19.60 0.19
C CYS A 1 1.37 21.11 -0.06
N HIS A 2 1.53 21.98 0.94
CA HIS A 2 1.65 23.42 0.69
C HIS A 2 3.03 23.92 1.10
N GLN A 3 3.91 24.02 0.12
CA GLN A 3 4.98 25.02 0.08
C GLN A 3 5.03 25.47 -1.38
N ALA A 4 4.51 26.67 -1.62
CA ALA A 4 4.59 27.33 -2.92
C ALA A 4 5.75 28.31 -2.85
N GLY A 5 6.87 27.95 -3.49
CA GLY A 5 7.93 28.89 -3.81
C GLY A 5 7.38 29.96 -4.76
N SER A 6 7.40 31.21 -4.33
CA SER A 6 6.63 32.31 -4.94
C SER A 6 7.20 32.92 -6.22
N ASP A 7 8.16 32.26 -6.89
CA ASP A 7 8.92 32.87 -7.99
C ASP A 7 8.72 32.11 -9.32
N ALA A 8 7.68 32.50 -10.07
CA ALA A 8 7.36 31.94 -11.38
C ALA A 8 8.32 32.45 -12.48
N LYS A 9 8.89 31.52 -13.24
CA LYS A 9 9.61 31.70 -14.51
C LYS A 9 8.74 31.18 -15.67
N LEU A 10 9.12 31.44 -16.93
CA LEU A 10 8.36 30.99 -18.11
C LEU A 10 9.20 30.03 -18.95
N THR A 11 8.57 28.99 -19.49
CA THR A 11 9.15 28.13 -20.53
C THR A 11 9.00 28.77 -21.90
N ASP A 12 9.76 28.31 -22.90
CA ASP A 12 9.70 28.81 -24.28
C ASP A 12 8.29 28.70 -24.91
N GLY A 13 7.45 27.79 -24.41
CA GLY A 13 6.03 27.66 -24.78
C GLY A 13 5.07 28.54 -23.97
N GLY A 14 5.56 29.48 -23.17
CA GLY A 14 4.75 30.42 -22.36
C GLY A 14 4.16 29.84 -21.08
N ARG A 15 4.40 28.56 -20.76
CA ARG A 15 3.93 27.93 -19.51
C ARG A 15 4.80 28.40 -18.34
N LYS A 16 4.15 28.85 -17.25
CA LYS A 16 4.80 29.24 -15.98
C LYS A 16 5.42 28.01 -15.29
N VAL A 17 6.62 28.17 -14.73
CA VAL A 17 7.39 27.16 -13.99
C VAL A 17 8.03 27.82 -12.76
N TYR A 18 7.90 27.24 -11.59
CA TYR A 18 8.41 27.84 -10.34
C TYR A 18 9.83 27.35 -10.06
N GLY A 19 10.75 28.26 -9.71
CA GLY A 19 12.16 27.94 -9.51
C GLY A 19 12.54 27.76 -8.04
N GLY A 20 13.11 26.60 -7.69
CA GLY A 20 13.89 26.43 -6.46
C GLY A 20 13.21 25.75 -5.27
N ASP A 21 11.93 25.37 -5.39
CA ASP A 21 11.27 24.46 -4.46
C ASP A 21 11.09 23.12 -5.18
N GLY A 22 11.10 21.99 -4.48
CA GLY A 22 11.06 20.65 -5.10
C GLY A 22 9.90 20.48 -6.09
N ILE A 23 9.90 19.39 -6.86
CA ILE A 23 8.78 19.08 -7.77
C ILE A 23 7.45 18.97 -6.98
N THR A 24 6.72 20.08 -6.87
CA THR A 24 5.40 20.13 -6.23
C THR A 24 4.46 19.32 -7.11
N PRO A 25 3.80 18.27 -6.57
CA PRO A 25 2.91 17.45 -7.37
C PRO A 25 1.66 18.24 -7.75
N ASP A 26 1.24 18.15 -9.01
CA ASP A 26 0.00 18.78 -9.51
C ASP A 26 -1.25 18.26 -8.76
N TYR A 27 -1.21 17.00 -8.34
CA TYR A 27 -2.27 16.39 -7.55
C TYR A 27 -1.73 15.86 -6.22
N CYS A 28 -2.29 16.37 -5.14
CA CYS A 28 -2.02 15.87 -3.81
C CYS A 28 -2.90 14.66 -3.49
N VAL A 29 -2.25 13.57 -3.11
CA VAL A 29 -2.90 12.39 -2.55
C VAL A 29 -2.44 12.28 -1.11
N GLU A 30 -3.35 12.56 -0.19
CA GLU A 30 -3.07 12.42 1.24
C GLU A 30 -3.03 10.94 1.62
N PRO A 31 -2.00 10.48 2.35
CA PRO A 31 -1.97 9.13 2.86
C PRO A 31 -3.12 8.93 3.85
N THR A 32 -3.90 7.88 3.67
CA THR A 32 -4.97 7.54 4.61
C THR A 32 -4.35 7.13 5.95
N ALA A 33 -4.63 7.90 7.01
CA ALA A 33 -4.17 7.53 8.34
C ALA A 33 -4.88 6.24 8.81
N PRO A 34 -4.15 5.27 9.40
CA PRO A 34 -4.77 4.08 9.95
C PRO A 34 -5.68 4.45 11.12
N SER A 35 -6.75 3.66 11.32
CA SER A 35 -7.57 3.77 12.53
C SER A 35 -6.72 3.49 13.78
N LYS A 36 -7.18 3.96 14.96
CA LYS A 36 -6.47 3.74 16.22
C LYS A 36 -6.24 2.24 16.50
N PHE A 37 -7.22 1.40 16.16
CA PHE A 37 -7.13 -0.04 16.30
C PHE A 37 -6.06 -0.64 15.37
N MET A 38 -6.04 -0.22 14.10
CA MET A 38 -5.03 -0.67 13.14
C MET A 38 -3.61 -0.23 13.55
N ALA A 39 -3.45 1.02 13.98
CA ALA A 39 -2.18 1.52 14.50
C ALA A 39 -1.71 0.74 15.73
N TYR A 40 -2.63 0.36 16.63
CA TYR A 40 -2.33 -0.50 17.78
C TYR A 40 -1.82 -1.89 17.36
N LEU A 41 -2.50 -2.56 16.42
CA LEU A 41 -2.08 -3.87 15.94
C LEU A 41 -0.72 -3.84 15.23
N GLN A 42 -0.48 -2.80 14.43
CA GLN A 42 0.80 -2.56 13.77
C GLN A 42 1.93 -2.32 14.78
N ALA A 43 1.70 -1.47 15.79
CA ALA A 43 2.67 -1.20 16.85
C ALA A 43 3.02 -2.47 17.66
N ARG A 44 2.09 -3.43 17.75
CA ARG A 44 2.30 -4.73 18.39
C ARG A 44 2.85 -5.80 17.46
N GLN A 45 3.19 -5.45 16.21
CA GLN A 45 3.68 -6.35 15.18
C GLN A 45 2.76 -7.58 14.99
N ALA A 46 1.44 -7.40 15.16
CA ALA A 46 0.49 -8.51 15.14
C ALA A 46 0.52 -9.25 13.80
N PHE A 47 0.50 -8.51 12.69
CA PHE A 47 0.51 -9.05 11.33
C PHE A 47 1.82 -9.78 10.99
N ILE A 48 2.97 -9.16 11.28
CA ILE A 48 4.30 -9.78 11.11
C ILE A 48 4.43 -11.05 11.96
N GLY A 49 3.92 -11.02 13.19
CA GLY A 49 3.94 -12.20 14.06
C GLY A 49 3.06 -13.34 13.52
N PHE A 50 1.88 -13.01 12.97
CA PHE A 50 0.96 -13.96 12.37
C PHE A 50 1.53 -14.61 11.09
N SER A 51 2.17 -13.81 10.23
CA SER A 51 2.72 -14.28 8.95
C SER A 51 3.80 -15.34 9.11
N ARG A 52 4.53 -15.37 10.23
CA ARG A 52 5.56 -16.38 10.54
C ARG A 52 5.05 -17.83 10.53
N SER A 53 3.75 -18.03 10.63
CA SER A 53 3.12 -19.35 10.51
C SER A 53 2.96 -19.84 9.06
N TYR A 54 3.32 -19.02 8.06
CA TYR A 54 3.18 -19.33 6.64
C TYR A 54 4.54 -19.57 5.96
N SER A 55 4.54 -20.39 4.90
CA SER A 55 5.70 -20.65 4.03
C SER A 55 5.27 -20.97 2.60
N ALA A 56 6.20 -20.92 1.64
CA ALA A 56 5.89 -21.20 0.24
C ALA A 56 5.73 -22.71 0.04
N SER A 57 4.64 -23.12 -0.63
CA SER A 57 4.39 -24.53 -0.95
C SER A 57 5.50 -25.13 -1.83
N GLU A 58 6.06 -24.32 -2.72
CA GLU A 58 7.11 -24.70 -3.69
C GLU A 58 8.47 -24.97 -3.02
N THR A 59 8.76 -24.33 -1.89
CA THR A 59 10.00 -24.52 -1.11
C THR A 59 9.92 -25.65 -0.09
N SER A 60 8.90 -26.52 -0.17
CA SER A 60 8.82 -27.75 0.65
C SER A 60 9.90 -28.79 0.31
N GLY A 61 10.79 -28.48 -0.63
CA GLY A 61 12.03 -29.22 -0.88
C GLY A 61 13.20 -28.53 -0.18
N VAL A 62 13.93 -29.30 0.63
CA VAL A 62 15.22 -28.93 1.23
C VAL A 62 16.08 -28.21 0.19
N ALA A 63 16.29 -26.90 0.35
CA ALA A 63 17.34 -26.22 -0.38
C ALA A 63 18.67 -26.71 0.21
N ASP A 64 19.23 -27.77 -0.38
CA ASP A 64 20.60 -28.20 -0.14
C ASP A 64 21.54 -27.10 -0.66
N ILE A 65 21.83 -26.13 0.21
CA ILE A 65 22.88 -25.17 -0.04
C ILE A 65 24.19 -25.90 0.23
N ALA A 66 24.91 -26.22 -0.85
CA ALA A 66 26.23 -26.84 -0.77
C ALA A 66 27.14 -26.05 0.20
N GLY A 67 27.66 -26.74 1.23
CA GLY A 67 28.58 -26.16 2.21
C GLY A 67 27.95 -25.65 3.51
N THR A 68 26.63 -25.54 3.60
CA THR A 68 25.94 -25.33 4.89
C THR A 68 25.19 -26.61 5.22
N GLY A 69 25.59 -27.34 6.27
CA GLY A 69 24.92 -28.58 6.66
C GLY A 69 23.40 -28.42 6.73
N ARG A 70 22.63 -29.51 6.52
CA ARG A 70 21.15 -29.51 6.50
C ARG A 70 20.63 -28.62 7.62
N ARG A 71 20.19 -27.40 7.27
CA ARG A 71 19.39 -26.62 8.20
C ARG A 71 18.18 -27.49 8.45
N SER A 72 18.01 -27.91 9.71
CA SER A 72 16.88 -28.71 10.18
C SER A 72 15.66 -28.27 9.38
N GLY A 73 15.13 -29.16 8.54
CA GLY A 73 13.96 -28.85 7.74
C GLY A 73 12.91 -28.40 8.73
N VAL A 74 12.58 -27.11 8.74
CA VAL A 74 11.53 -26.58 9.61
C VAL A 74 10.19 -26.95 8.97
N THR A 75 9.96 -28.24 8.76
CA THR A 75 8.62 -28.80 8.72
C THR A 75 8.16 -28.96 10.16
N SER A 76 8.01 -27.82 10.85
CA SER A 76 7.09 -27.81 11.99
C SER A 76 5.73 -28.11 11.37
N GLY A 77 5.05 -29.18 11.79
CA GLY A 77 3.71 -29.57 11.31
C GLY A 77 2.59 -28.52 11.55
N LYS A 78 2.97 -27.28 11.83
CA LYS A 78 2.12 -26.11 12.07
C LYS A 78 2.30 -25.01 11.02
N VAL A 79 3.21 -25.18 10.04
CA VAL A 79 3.45 -24.19 8.98
C VAL A 79 2.43 -24.37 7.86
N LYS A 80 1.74 -23.28 7.51
CA LYS A 80 0.72 -23.22 6.45
C LYS A 80 1.40 -22.91 5.11
N LEU A 81 1.22 -23.80 4.14
CA LEU A 81 1.77 -23.63 2.80
C LEU A 81 0.81 -22.83 1.93
N ILE A 82 1.34 -21.84 1.20
CA ILE A 82 0.54 -21.01 0.28
C ILE A 82 1.20 -20.90 -1.10
N SER A 83 0.37 -20.55 -2.10
CA SER A 83 0.78 -20.19 -3.46
C SER A 83 0.76 -18.67 -3.66
N LYS A 84 1.26 -18.19 -4.82
CA LYS A 84 1.26 -16.75 -5.16
C LYS A 84 -0.13 -16.15 -5.33
N ASP A 85 -1.11 -16.98 -5.68
CA ASP A 85 -2.51 -16.58 -5.86
C ASP A 85 -3.30 -16.59 -4.54
N PHE A 86 -2.62 -16.76 -3.41
CA PHE A 86 -3.22 -16.76 -2.08
C PHE A 86 -4.14 -15.55 -1.86
N GLN A 87 -5.28 -15.81 -1.24
CA GLN A 87 -6.24 -14.81 -0.82
C GLN A 87 -6.54 -15.01 0.65
N VAL A 88 -6.75 -13.89 1.35
CA VAL A 88 -7.24 -13.92 2.73
C VAL A 88 -8.73 -14.20 2.67
N ASP A 89 -9.12 -15.39 3.13
CA ASP A 89 -10.51 -15.81 3.26
C ASP A 89 -10.98 -15.67 4.72
N GLU A 90 -12.26 -15.98 4.95
CA GLU A 90 -12.86 -15.93 6.30
C GLU A 90 -12.15 -16.84 7.30
N LYS A 91 -11.58 -17.95 6.83
CA LYS A 91 -10.84 -18.88 7.68
C LYS A 91 -9.52 -18.26 8.15
N VAL A 92 -8.79 -17.57 7.27
CA VAL A 92 -7.56 -16.84 7.62
C VAL A 92 -7.87 -15.71 8.60
N LEU A 93 -9.01 -15.03 8.46
CA LEU A 93 -9.46 -14.00 9.39
C LEU A 93 -9.82 -14.58 10.77
N ALA A 94 -10.54 -15.71 10.80
CA ALA A 94 -10.82 -16.43 12.05
C ALA A 94 -9.52 -16.90 12.74
N ASP A 95 -8.56 -17.41 11.96
CA ASP A 95 -7.24 -17.80 12.46
C ASP A 95 -6.46 -16.60 13.01
N PHE A 96 -6.58 -15.43 12.37
CA PHE A 96 -5.98 -14.20 12.86
C PHE A 96 -6.62 -13.76 14.17
N ASN A 97 -7.95 -13.84 14.30
CA ASN A 97 -8.65 -13.53 15.54
C ASN A 97 -8.18 -14.43 16.70
N ALA A 98 -8.13 -15.76 16.47
CA ALA A 98 -7.59 -16.70 17.44
C ALA A 98 -6.11 -16.42 17.78
N TYR A 99 -5.33 -15.94 16.81
CA TYR A 99 -3.96 -15.50 17.06
C TYR A 99 -3.93 -14.27 17.99
N LEU A 100 -4.78 -13.26 17.79
CA LEU A 100 -4.88 -12.10 18.67
C LEU A 100 -5.20 -12.51 20.11
N ASP A 101 -6.14 -13.45 20.30
CA ASP A 101 -6.47 -14.05 21.60
C ASP A 101 -5.24 -14.71 22.26
N SER A 102 -4.54 -15.57 21.51
CA SER A 102 -3.36 -16.29 22.02
C SER A 102 -2.23 -15.34 22.47
N ARG A 103 -2.14 -14.17 21.81
CA ARG A 103 -1.16 -13.12 22.09
C ARG A 103 -1.66 -12.11 23.12
N LYS A 104 -2.88 -12.29 23.64
CA LYS A 104 -3.54 -11.41 24.60
C LYS A 104 -3.60 -9.96 24.11
N LEU A 105 -3.83 -9.78 22.80
CA LEU A 105 -4.00 -8.47 22.18
C LEU A 105 -5.45 -8.04 22.29
N LYS A 106 -5.69 -6.79 22.70
CA LYS A 106 -7.04 -6.26 22.88
C LYS A 106 -7.70 -6.09 21.50
N HIS A 107 -8.89 -6.63 21.33
CA HIS A 107 -9.71 -6.49 20.14
C HIS A 107 -11.19 -6.65 20.52
N THR A 108 -12.08 -6.08 19.71
CA THR A 108 -13.52 -6.33 19.81
C THR A 108 -14.06 -6.77 18.44
N PRO A 109 -15.20 -7.48 18.39
CA PRO A 109 -15.84 -7.85 17.13
C PRO A 109 -16.16 -6.64 16.24
N GLU A 110 -16.55 -5.51 16.85
CA GLU A 110 -16.86 -4.27 16.14
C GLU A 110 -15.61 -3.65 15.50
N ASP A 111 -14.49 -3.63 16.22
CA ASP A 111 -13.21 -3.13 15.69
C ASP A 111 -12.73 -3.99 14.52
N LEU A 112 -12.87 -5.32 14.62
CA LEU A 112 -12.51 -6.25 13.54
C LEU A 112 -13.41 -6.06 12.31
N ALA A 113 -14.72 -5.92 12.51
CA ALA A 113 -15.67 -5.70 11.43
C ALA A 113 -15.45 -4.34 10.74
N ALA A 114 -15.26 -3.26 11.51
CA ALA A 114 -15.04 -1.92 10.98
C ALA A 114 -13.73 -1.78 10.19
N ASN A 115 -12.74 -2.64 10.47
CA ASN A 115 -11.43 -2.62 9.82
C ASN A 115 -11.18 -3.85 8.93
N HIS A 116 -12.23 -4.63 8.61
CA HIS A 116 -12.12 -5.93 7.94
C HIS A 116 -11.26 -5.88 6.67
N GLU A 117 -11.51 -4.91 5.79
CA GLU A 117 -10.76 -4.76 4.55
C GLU A 117 -9.28 -4.41 4.81
N ALA A 118 -9.01 -3.48 5.73
CA ALA A 118 -7.65 -3.06 6.06
C ALA A 118 -6.85 -4.20 6.72
N ILE A 119 -7.48 -4.98 7.60
CA ILE A 119 -6.92 -6.19 8.20
C ILE A 119 -6.59 -7.22 7.12
N SER A 120 -7.54 -7.49 6.22
CA SER A 120 -7.34 -8.45 5.13
C SER A 120 -6.17 -8.07 4.24
N ARG A 121 -6.08 -6.79 3.85
CA ARG A 121 -4.98 -6.27 3.04
C ARG A 121 -3.62 -6.41 3.74
N LEU A 122 -3.52 -6.04 5.01
CA LEU A 122 -2.26 -6.16 5.76
C LEU A 122 -1.84 -7.60 6.04
N ILE A 123 -2.81 -8.49 6.33
CA ILE A 123 -2.51 -9.92 6.47
C ILE A 123 -1.95 -10.46 5.16
N LEU A 124 -2.60 -10.15 4.02
CA LEU A 124 -2.13 -10.61 2.71
C LEU A 124 -0.71 -10.10 2.44
N GLU A 125 -0.48 -8.81 2.67
CA GLU A 125 0.81 -8.18 2.46
C GLU A 125 1.92 -8.82 3.29
N GLU A 126 1.71 -9.00 4.60
CA GLU A 126 2.72 -9.60 5.48
C GLU A 126 2.97 -11.07 5.20
N ILE A 127 1.94 -11.82 4.81
CA ILE A 127 2.09 -13.22 4.40
C ILE A 127 2.89 -13.30 3.10
N LEU A 128 2.52 -12.53 2.08
CA LEU A 128 3.26 -12.53 0.80
C LEU A 128 4.70 -12.04 0.99
N ARG A 129 4.93 -11.02 1.83
CA ARG A 129 6.27 -10.55 2.16
C ARG A 129 7.09 -11.63 2.84
N GLN A 130 6.52 -12.31 3.84
CA GLN A 130 7.18 -13.38 4.57
C GLN A 130 7.53 -14.57 3.66
N VAL A 131 6.66 -14.88 2.70
CA VAL A 131 6.77 -16.09 1.88
C VAL A 131 7.56 -15.86 0.58
N TYR A 132 7.33 -14.73 -0.10
CA TYR A 132 7.86 -14.42 -1.43
C TYR A 132 8.72 -13.15 -1.49
N GLY A 133 8.81 -12.39 -0.40
CA GLY A 133 9.59 -11.16 -0.30
C GLY A 133 8.84 -9.90 -0.73
N GLU A 134 9.52 -8.75 -0.58
CA GLU A 134 8.94 -7.41 -0.79
C GLU A 134 8.42 -7.19 -2.21
N GLY A 135 9.08 -7.74 -3.23
CA GLY A 135 8.71 -7.53 -4.63
C GLY A 135 7.30 -8.05 -4.95
N GLU A 136 6.99 -9.27 -4.49
CA GLU A 136 5.67 -9.89 -4.73
C GLU A 136 4.59 -9.26 -3.85
N ALA A 137 4.90 -8.96 -2.58
CA ALA A 137 3.99 -8.24 -1.70
C ALA A 137 3.60 -6.89 -2.33
N ARG A 138 4.58 -6.09 -2.77
CA ARG A 138 4.33 -4.78 -3.38
C ARG A 138 3.56 -4.88 -4.69
N ARG A 139 3.87 -5.85 -5.56
CA ARG A 139 3.08 -6.08 -6.79
C ARG A 139 1.60 -6.29 -6.49
N ARG A 140 1.27 -7.04 -5.44
CA ARG A 140 -0.12 -7.29 -5.05
C ARG A 140 -0.78 -6.06 -4.44
N THR A 141 -0.07 -5.33 -3.59
CA THR A 141 -0.64 -4.16 -2.88
C THR A 141 -0.68 -2.89 -3.71
N LEU A 142 0.09 -2.79 -4.80
CA LEU A 142 0.06 -1.64 -5.72
C LEU A 142 -1.34 -1.30 -6.23
N ALA A 143 -2.22 -2.29 -6.40
CA ALA A 143 -3.60 -2.08 -6.84
C ALA A 143 -4.44 -1.25 -5.85
N TRP A 144 -4.03 -1.20 -4.57
CA TRP A 144 -4.72 -0.48 -3.50
C TRP A 144 -4.01 0.82 -3.11
N ASP A 145 -2.88 1.12 -3.72
CA ASP A 145 -2.12 2.33 -3.42
C ASP A 145 -2.92 3.55 -3.90
N PRO A 146 -3.29 4.48 -2.99
CA PRO A 146 -4.08 5.66 -3.37
C PRO A 146 -3.39 6.52 -4.44
N GLN A 147 -2.06 6.58 -4.45
CA GLN A 147 -1.30 7.32 -5.46
C GLN A 147 -1.38 6.64 -6.82
N VAL A 148 -1.30 5.31 -6.86
CA VAL A 148 -1.45 4.53 -8.11
C VAL A 148 -2.89 4.66 -8.64
N GLN A 149 -3.89 4.53 -7.77
CA GLN A 149 -5.30 4.72 -8.16
C GLN A 149 -5.56 6.13 -8.71
N LYS A 150 -4.99 7.15 -8.05
CA LYS A 150 -5.08 8.52 -8.55
C LYS A 150 -4.38 8.66 -9.91
N ALA A 151 -3.18 8.11 -10.06
CA ALA A 151 -2.45 8.17 -11.32
C ALA A 151 -3.24 7.54 -12.47
N LEU A 152 -3.86 6.37 -12.25
CA LEU A 152 -4.73 5.71 -13.24
C LEU A 152 -5.93 6.59 -13.62
N SER A 153 -6.54 7.28 -12.65
CA SER A 153 -7.66 8.21 -12.92
C SER A 153 -7.26 9.43 -13.76
N LEU A 154 -5.97 9.76 -13.82
CA LEU A 154 -5.45 10.92 -14.55
C LEU A 154 -4.97 10.58 -15.97
N VAL A 155 -4.89 9.29 -16.33
CA VAL A 155 -4.45 8.88 -17.68
C VAL A 155 -5.30 9.52 -18.79
N PRO A 156 -6.65 9.56 -18.72
CA PRO A 156 -7.46 10.21 -19.75
C PRO A 156 -7.21 11.73 -19.84
N LYS A 157 -6.99 12.39 -18.68
CA LYS A 157 -6.65 13.82 -18.64
C LYS A 157 -5.30 14.09 -19.32
N ALA A 158 -4.34 13.18 -19.18
CA ALA A 158 -3.05 13.28 -19.87
C ALA A 158 -3.19 13.11 -21.39
N GLU A 159 -4.10 12.26 -21.86
CA GLU A 159 -4.41 12.15 -23.30
C GLU A 159 -5.05 13.42 -23.87
N GLU A 160 -5.92 14.08 -23.10
CA GLU A 160 -6.57 15.33 -23.50
C GLU A 160 -5.55 16.47 -23.61
N LEU A 161 -4.62 16.58 -22.66
CA LEU A 161 -3.50 17.53 -22.73
C LEU A 161 -2.70 17.40 -24.03
N LEU A 162 -2.52 16.17 -24.55
CA LEU A 162 -1.82 15.94 -25.81
C LEU A 162 -2.62 16.40 -27.04
N LYS A 163 -3.96 16.36 -26.98
CA LYS A 163 -4.85 16.71 -28.09
C LYS A 163 -5.16 18.21 -28.14
N GLU A 164 -5.53 18.80 -27.01
CA GLU A 164 -6.00 20.18 -26.89
C GLU A 164 -5.26 20.92 -25.76
N PRO A 165 -3.95 21.21 -25.91
CA PRO A 165 -3.11 21.70 -24.81
C PRO A 165 -3.57 23.06 -24.26
N GLN A 166 -4.04 23.97 -25.12
CA GLN A 166 -4.49 25.30 -24.69
C GLN A 166 -5.75 25.23 -23.83
N ARG A 167 -6.69 24.35 -24.20
CA ARG A 167 -7.94 24.15 -23.47
C ARG A 167 -7.68 23.50 -22.12
N PHE A 168 -6.85 22.46 -22.10
CA PHE A 168 -6.43 21.79 -20.87
C PHE A 168 -5.80 22.77 -19.87
N ILE A 169 -4.87 23.62 -20.33
CA ILE A 169 -4.23 24.62 -19.47
C ILE A 169 -5.26 25.61 -18.90
N ALA A 170 -6.20 26.07 -19.72
CA ALA A 170 -7.24 27.01 -19.27
C ALA A 170 -8.18 26.38 -18.22
N GLU A 171 -8.59 25.12 -18.41
CA GLU A 171 -9.42 24.39 -17.45
C GLU A 171 -8.67 24.10 -16.15
N TYR A 172 -7.39 23.72 -16.23
CA TYR A 172 -6.54 23.47 -15.07
C TYR A 172 -6.34 24.74 -14.22
N GLU A 173 -6.00 25.87 -14.84
CA GLU A 173 -5.86 27.15 -14.11
C GLU A 173 -7.17 27.61 -13.46
N ALA A 174 -8.32 27.26 -14.06
CA ALA A 174 -9.63 27.54 -13.47
C ALA A 174 -9.92 26.63 -12.26
N GLU A 175 -9.61 25.33 -12.36
CA GLU A 175 -9.71 24.38 -11.24
C GLU A 175 -8.80 24.79 -10.06
N GLU A 176 -7.57 25.21 -10.33
CA GLU A 176 -6.60 25.61 -9.31
C GLU A 176 -7.05 26.88 -8.56
N LYS A 177 -7.56 27.88 -9.29
CA LYS A 177 -8.16 29.09 -8.68
C LYS A 177 -9.41 28.76 -7.85
N ALA A 178 -10.22 27.80 -8.29
CA ALA A 178 -11.38 27.33 -7.54
C ALA A 178 -10.99 26.56 -6.28
N ALA A 179 -9.92 25.76 -6.34
CA ALA A 179 -9.38 25.04 -5.18
C ALA A 179 -8.76 26.00 -4.15
N ALA A 180 -8.01 27.01 -4.59
CA ALA A 180 -7.41 28.03 -3.72
C ALA A 180 -8.44 28.94 -3.03
N SER A 181 -9.68 28.99 -3.52
CA SER A 181 -10.77 29.79 -2.95
C SER A 181 -11.73 29.01 -2.05
N ARG A 182 -11.54 27.69 -1.87
CA ARG A 182 -12.32 26.91 -0.89
C ARG A 182 -11.83 27.16 0.54
N PRO A 183 -12.71 27.48 1.50
CA PRO A 183 -12.33 27.52 2.91
C PRO A 183 -11.93 26.11 3.39
N GLN A 184 -10.86 26.04 4.18
CA GLN A 184 -10.35 24.80 4.79
C GLN A 184 -11.28 24.25 5.86
#